data_AF-A0A349ANL8-F1
#
_entry.id   AF-A0A349ANL8-F1
#
_cell.length_a   1.000
_cell.length_b   1.000
_cell.length_c   1.000
_cell.angle_alpha   90.00
_cell.angle_beta   90.00
_cell.angle_gamma   90.00
#
_symmetry.space_group_name_H-M   'P 1'
#
loop_
_entity.id
_entity.type
_entity.pdbx_description
1 polymer ?
#
loop_
_entity_poly.entity_id
_entity_poly.type
_entity_poly.pdbx_seq_one_letter_code
_entity_poly.pdbx_strand_id
1 'polypeptide(L)'
;AVFDKKFCLWDDATIPFCTGSRPFDDEGIATRRTTLIENGVPAAFYYDLQTAAMANTQSTGNGERSGARLPTASASVFVIKPGNTGFEEMLADIKEGLVIEYLMGAEQGNVLGGDFSGNVLLGYKIENGKITGRVKNTMVSGNIYRVLKDIAAIGSDAKWIGGSFSTPSLYIPALSVSSKK
;
A
#
# COMPACT_ATOMS: atom_id res chain seq x y z
N ALA A 1 -17.93 5.36 2.98
CA ALA A 1 -16.68 4.87 2.37
C ALA A 1 -16.09 3.77 3.27
N VAL A 2 -15.44 2.77 2.69
CA VAL A 2 -14.80 1.68 3.46
C VAL A 2 -13.50 2.18 4.09
N PHE A 3 -12.80 3.08 3.40
CA PHE A 3 -11.56 3.71 3.82
C PHE A 3 -11.72 5.23 3.96
N ASP A 4 -10.66 5.91 4.40
CA ASP A 4 -10.62 7.36 4.52
C ASP A 4 -10.82 8.03 3.15
N LYS A 5 -11.63 9.11 3.12
CA LYS A 5 -11.94 9.86 1.89
C LYS A 5 -10.71 10.43 1.18
N LYS A 6 -9.58 10.60 1.88
CA LYS A 6 -8.31 11.08 1.33
C LYS A 6 -7.59 9.99 0.52
N PHE A 7 -7.94 8.71 0.71
CA PHE A 7 -7.20 7.58 0.15
C PHE A 7 -7.68 7.25 -1.27
N CYS A 8 -6.74 7.28 -2.22
CA CYS A 8 -6.93 6.73 -3.56
C CYS A 8 -5.78 5.76 -3.88
N LEU A 9 -6.12 4.66 -4.54
CA LEU A 9 -5.18 3.62 -4.98
C LEU A 9 -5.47 3.24 -6.43
N TRP A 10 -4.43 3.26 -7.25
CA TRP A 10 -4.46 2.84 -8.64
C TRP A 10 -3.51 1.66 -8.86
N ASP A 11 -3.83 0.84 -9.85
CA ASP A 11 -2.89 -0.07 -10.50
C ASP A 11 -2.64 0.45 -11.93
N ASP A 12 -1.40 0.74 -12.30
CA ASP A 12 -1.08 1.45 -13.55
C ASP A 12 0.20 0.97 -14.24
N ALA A 13 0.08 -0.10 -15.04
CA ALA A 13 1.19 -0.62 -15.84
C ALA A 13 1.65 0.31 -16.98
N THR A 14 0.99 1.46 -17.18
CA THR A 14 1.31 2.40 -18.28
C THR A 14 2.38 3.42 -17.89
N ILE A 15 2.75 3.49 -16.60
CA ILE A 15 3.78 4.41 -16.10
C ILE A 15 5.16 4.00 -16.65
N PRO A 16 5.90 4.87 -17.34
CA PRO A 16 7.20 4.49 -17.89
C PRO A 16 8.22 4.08 -16.83
N PHE A 17 9.08 3.12 -17.17
CA PHE A 17 10.26 2.71 -16.40
C PHE A 17 10.00 2.06 -15.02
N CYS A 18 8.76 1.73 -14.68
CA CYS A 18 8.48 0.86 -13.53
C CYS A 18 8.67 -0.62 -13.89
N THR A 19 9.01 -1.44 -12.90
CA THR A 19 9.30 -2.87 -13.10
C THR A 19 8.07 -3.68 -13.53
N GLY A 20 6.87 -3.23 -13.16
CA GLY A 20 5.59 -3.83 -13.58
C GLY A 20 5.03 -3.27 -14.88
N SER A 21 5.73 -2.33 -15.54
CA SER A 21 5.20 -1.64 -16.72
C SER A 21 5.33 -2.47 -17.99
N ARG A 22 4.25 -2.49 -18.77
CA ARG A 22 4.17 -3.27 -20.01
C ARG A 22 3.03 -2.73 -20.88
N PRO A 23 3.15 -2.75 -22.21
CA PRO A 23 2.07 -2.30 -23.11
C PRO A 23 0.90 -3.29 -23.19
N PHE A 24 1.17 -4.57 -22.98
CA PHE A 24 0.18 -5.66 -22.94
C PHE A 24 0.52 -6.60 -21.79
N ASP A 25 -0.50 -7.24 -21.22
CA ASP A 25 -0.32 -8.31 -20.25
C ASP A 25 0.03 -9.65 -20.93
N ASP A 26 0.24 -10.71 -20.15
CA ASP A 26 0.67 -12.02 -20.67
C ASP A 26 -0.46 -12.80 -21.37
N GLU A 27 -1.65 -12.20 -21.48
CA GLU A 27 -2.80 -12.69 -22.24
C GLU A 27 -3.04 -11.87 -23.52
N GLY A 28 -2.18 -10.87 -23.79
CA GLY A 28 -2.27 -10.00 -24.96
C GLY A 28 -3.27 -8.86 -24.81
N ILE A 29 -3.76 -8.59 -23.61
CA ILE A 29 -4.69 -7.48 -23.34
C ILE A 29 -3.89 -6.21 -23.08
N ALA A 30 -4.28 -5.12 -23.75
CA ALA A 30 -3.64 -3.82 -23.55
C ALA A 30 -3.78 -3.39 -22.09
N THR A 31 -2.67 -3.00 -21.47
CA THR A 31 -2.70 -2.53 -20.08
C THR A 31 -3.30 -1.14 -19.99
N ARG A 32 -3.82 -0.82 -18.81
CA ARG A 32 -4.41 0.49 -18.51
C ARG A 32 -4.32 0.80 -17.03
N ARG A 33 -4.52 2.07 -16.70
CA ARG A 33 -4.77 2.45 -15.31
C ARG A 33 -6.12 1.91 -14.85
N THR A 34 -6.12 1.12 -13.79
CA THR A 34 -7.32 0.66 -13.08
C THR A 34 -7.42 1.39 -11.75
N THR A 35 -8.57 2.03 -11.53
CA THR A 35 -8.85 2.72 -10.25
C THR A 35 -9.43 1.73 -9.26
N LEU A 36 -8.63 1.31 -8.29
CA LEU A 36 -9.02 0.29 -7.31
C LEU A 36 -9.80 0.92 -6.16
N ILE A 37 -9.32 2.06 -5.65
CA ILE A 37 -9.98 2.82 -4.60
C ILE A 37 -9.99 4.29 -5.00
N GLU A 38 -11.16 4.91 -4.99
CA GLU A 38 -11.37 6.33 -5.28
C GLU A 38 -12.02 7.00 -4.08
N ASN A 39 -11.32 7.95 -3.45
CA ASN A 39 -11.77 8.69 -2.26
C ASN A 39 -12.33 7.77 -1.16
N GLY A 40 -11.59 6.71 -0.86
CA GLY A 40 -11.91 5.71 0.15
C GLY A 40 -13.01 4.70 -0.22
N VAL A 41 -13.53 4.75 -1.45
CA VAL A 41 -14.55 3.83 -1.96
C VAL A 41 -13.89 2.83 -2.93
N PRO A 42 -13.99 1.51 -2.67
CA PRO A 42 -13.59 0.51 -3.67
C PRO A 42 -14.35 0.74 -4.98
N ALA A 43 -13.61 0.93 -6.07
CA ALA A 43 -14.16 1.31 -7.37
C ALA A 43 -14.10 0.17 -8.39
N ALA A 44 -13.01 -0.61 -8.39
CA ALA A 44 -12.84 -1.77 -9.25
C ALA A 44 -11.90 -2.80 -8.61
N PHE A 45 -11.90 -4.01 -9.15
CA PHE A 45 -10.84 -5.00 -8.96
C PHE A 45 -10.04 -5.12 -10.26
N TYR A 46 -8.85 -5.69 -10.18
CA TYR A 46 -8.09 -6.09 -11.36
C TYR A 46 -8.41 -7.55 -11.73
N TYR A 47 -8.43 -7.83 -13.02
CA TYR A 47 -8.85 -9.09 -13.60
C TYR A 47 -7.93 -9.52 -14.75
N ASP A 48 -7.63 -10.81 -14.78
CA ASP A 48 -7.24 -11.55 -15.99
C ASP A 48 -8.49 -11.93 -16.81
N LEU A 49 -8.33 -12.63 -17.93
CA LEU A 49 -9.46 -13.08 -18.76
C LEU A 49 -10.40 -14.04 -18.01
N GLN A 50 -9.85 -14.97 -17.22
CA GLN A 50 -10.62 -15.99 -16.53
C GLN A 50 -11.52 -15.38 -15.43
N THR A 51 -10.93 -14.58 -14.55
CA THR A 51 -11.61 -13.91 -13.43
C THR A 51 -12.57 -12.84 -13.92
N ALA A 52 -12.25 -12.15 -15.04
CA ALA A 52 -13.20 -11.24 -15.69
C ALA A 52 -14.45 -11.97 -16.16
N ALA A 53 -14.29 -13.12 -16.82
CA ALA A 53 -15.42 -13.94 -17.26
C ALA A 53 -16.27 -14.43 -16.09
N MET A 54 -15.64 -14.90 -15.00
CA MET A 54 -16.34 -15.33 -13.79
C MET A 54 -17.14 -14.19 -13.12
N ALA A 55 -16.60 -12.97 -13.16
CA ALA A 55 -17.25 -11.78 -12.62
C ALA A 55 -18.21 -11.08 -13.61
N ASN A 56 -18.44 -11.65 -14.80
CA ASN A 56 -19.24 -11.05 -15.88
C ASN A 56 -18.78 -9.61 -16.23
N THR A 57 -17.48 -9.40 -16.32
CA THR A 57 -16.85 -8.11 -16.66
C THR A 57 -15.75 -8.30 -17.72
N GLN A 58 -14.98 -7.25 -18.00
CA GLN A 58 -13.85 -7.27 -18.93
C GLN A 58 -12.50 -7.33 -18.21
N SER A 59 -11.51 -7.99 -18.82
CA SER A 59 -10.13 -8.00 -18.32
C SER A 59 -9.59 -6.57 -18.17
N THR A 60 -8.78 -6.35 -17.13
CA THR A 60 -8.14 -5.06 -16.85
C THR A 60 -6.73 -4.95 -17.40
N GLY A 61 -6.24 -5.96 -18.13
CA GLY A 61 -4.85 -6.02 -18.56
C GLY A 61 -3.92 -6.44 -17.41
N ASN A 62 -4.41 -7.33 -16.54
CA ASN A 62 -3.73 -7.78 -15.33
C ASN A 62 -3.44 -9.29 -15.32
N GLY A 63 -3.52 -9.97 -16.48
CA GLY A 63 -3.08 -11.35 -16.60
C GLY A 63 -1.55 -11.44 -16.60
N GLU A 64 -0.97 -12.03 -15.55
CA GLU A 64 0.47 -12.25 -15.45
C GLU A 64 0.80 -13.73 -15.35
N ARG A 65 1.85 -14.15 -16.06
CA ARG A 65 2.38 -15.50 -16.03
C ARG A 65 3.74 -15.53 -15.34
N SER A 66 3.80 -16.23 -14.21
CA SER A 66 5.08 -16.56 -13.57
C SER A 66 5.56 -17.96 -13.96
N GLY A 67 6.66 -18.04 -14.72
CA GLY A 67 7.27 -19.28 -15.15
C GLY A 67 6.38 -20.11 -16.09
N ALA A 68 6.33 -21.43 -15.88
CA ALA A 68 5.58 -22.37 -16.72
C ALA A 68 4.11 -22.56 -16.30
N ARG A 69 3.52 -21.58 -15.60
CA ARG A 69 2.13 -21.64 -15.10
C ARG A 69 1.15 -21.00 -16.08
N LEU A 70 -0.14 -21.18 -15.82
CA LEU A 70 -1.17 -20.39 -16.48
C LEU A 70 -1.14 -18.94 -15.96
N PRO A 71 -1.56 -17.95 -16.77
CA PRO A 71 -1.74 -16.58 -16.29
C PRO A 71 -2.72 -16.52 -15.12
N THR A 72 -2.48 -15.59 -14.21
CA THR A 72 -3.39 -15.26 -13.10
C THR A 72 -3.50 -13.75 -12.94
N ALA A 73 -4.64 -13.28 -12.42
CA ALA A 73 -4.84 -11.87 -12.08
C ALA A 73 -3.79 -11.39 -11.07
N SER A 74 -2.92 -10.48 -11.50
CA SER A 74 -1.85 -9.88 -10.70
C SER A 74 -1.86 -8.36 -10.78
N ALA A 75 -1.43 -7.71 -9.70
CA ALA A 75 -1.13 -6.28 -9.72
C ALA A 75 0.10 -6.01 -10.60
N SER A 76 0.18 -4.79 -11.15
CA SER A 76 1.27 -4.32 -11.98
C SER A 76 2.12 -3.28 -11.25
N VAL A 77 1.60 -2.07 -11.12
CA VAL A 77 2.26 -0.92 -10.49
C VAL A 77 1.25 -0.20 -9.63
N PHE A 78 1.35 -0.37 -8.31
CA PHE A 78 0.46 0.32 -7.40
C PHE A 78 0.93 1.75 -7.15
N VAL A 79 -0.03 2.67 -7.18
CA VAL A 79 0.21 4.08 -6.90
C VAL A 79 -0.83 4.58 -5.90
N ILE A 80 -0.36 5.00 -4.73
CA ILE A 80 -1.17 5.74 -3.77
C ILE A 80 -1.06 7.23 -4.12
N LYS A 81 -2.21 7.90 -4.26
CA LYS A 81 -2.24 9.33 -4.54
C LYS A 81 -1.54 10.11 -3.41
N PRO A 82 -0.54 10.95 -3.71
CA PRO A 82 0.08 11.81 -2.71
C PRO A 82 -0.94 12.80 -2.13
N GLY A 83 -0.77 13.12 -0.85
CA GLY A 83 -1.46 14.23 -0.21
C GLY A 83 -0.66 15.53 -0.31
N ASN A 84 -0.96 16.45 0.60
CA ASN A 84 -0.37 17.80 0.60
C ASN A 84 0.42 18.11 1.88
N THR A 85 0.52 17.16 2.81
CA THR A 85 1.13 17.39 4.13
C THR A 85 2.62 17.10 4.05
N GLY A 86 3.45 18.02 4.54
CA GLY A 86 4.90 17.78 4.61
C GLY A 86 5.23 16.69 5.64
N PHE A 87 6.32 15.95 5.44
CA PHE A 87 6.74 14.92 6.39
C PHE A 87 6.96 15.47 7.81
N GLU A 88 7.70 16.57 7.94
CA GLU A 88 7.94 17.24 9.23
C GLU A 88 6.66 17.77 9.87
N GLU A 89 5.68 18.20 9.06
CA GLU A 89 4.38 18.65 9.55
C GLU A 89 3.58 17.49 10.15
N MET A 90 3.64 16.31 9.54
CA MET A 90 3.02 15.09 10.08
C MET A 90 3.62 14.63 11.41
N LEU A 91 4.86 15.03 11.72
CA LEU A 91 5.48 14.69 12.99
C LEU A 91 5.08 15.64 14.12
N ALA A 92 4.73 16.89 13.80
CA ALA A 92 4.71 18.00 14.76
C ALA A 92 3.77 17.80 15.96
N ASP A 93 2.65 17.08 15.77
CA ASP A 93 1.65 16.81 16.81
C ASP A 93 1.84 15.46 17.54
N ILE A 94 2.82 14.65 17.11
CA ILE A 94 3.11 13.34 17.68
C ILE A 94 3.89 13.49 18.99
N LYS A 95 3.20 13.33 20.12
CA LYS A 95 3.84 13.33 21.46
C LYS A 95 4.79 12.15 21.65
N GLU A 96 4.35 10.96 21.31
CA GLU A 96 5.15 9.74 21.29
C GLU A 96 4.64 8.85 20.16
N GLY A 97 5.55 8.32 19.34
CA GLY A 97 5.17 7.52 18.18
C GLY A 97 6.36 6.86 17.49
N LEU A 98 6.11 6.31 16.30
CA LEU A 98 7.11 5.66 15.46
C LEU A 98 7.03 6.14 14.02
N VAL A 99 8.19 6.40 13.42
CA VAL A 99 8.35 6.33 11.95
C VAL A 99 8.70 4.89 11.60
N ILE A 100 7.94 4.27 10.72
CA ILE A 100 8.17 2.89 10.26
C ILE A 100 8.54 2.94 8.79
N GLU A 101 9.80 2.62 8.49
CA GLU A 101 10.30 2.56 7.10
C GLU A 101 10.15 1.13 6.54
N TYR A 102 10.45 0.12 7.34
CA TYR A 102 10.38 -1.28 6.91
C TYR A 102 9.89 -2.21 8.03
N LEU A 103 8.96 -3.09 7.66
CA LEU A 103 8.49 -4.20 8.48
C LEU A 103 9.03 -5.52 7.91
N MET A 104 9.30 -6.46 8.81
CA MET A 104 9.62 -7.84 8.49
C MET A 104 8.46 -8.75 8.92
N GLY A 105 7.95 -9.54 7.99
CA GLY A 105 6.88 -10.52 8.24
C GLY A 105 5.47 -9.96 8.29
N ALA A 106 5.23 -8.71 7.86
CA ALA A 106 3.90 -8.08 7.87
C ALA A 106 2.85 -8.83 7.03
N GLU A 107 3.30 -9.69 6.11
CA GLU A 107 2.48 -10.58 5.27
C GLU A 107 2.00 -11.86 5.99
N GLN A 108 2.51 -12.13 7.19
CA GLN A 108 2.16 -13.32 7.98
C GLN A 108 0.96 -12.98 8.89
N GLY A 109 -0.24 -13.14 8.37
CA GLY A 109 -1.49 -12.83 9.09
C GLY A 109 -2.74 -13.35 8.39
N ASN A 110 -3.91 -12.99 8.93
CA ASN A 110 -5.18 -13.26 8.26
C ASN A 110 -5.42 -12.19 7.20
N VAL A 111 -4.87 -12.42 6.00
CA VAL A 111 -4.97 -11.49 4.86
C VAL A 111 -6.42 -11.16 4.51
N LEU A 112 -7.32 -12.16 4.53
CA LEU A 112 -8.74 -11.97 4.23
C LEU A 112 -9.46 -11.14 5.30
N GLY A 113 -9.09 -11.33 6.57
CA GLY A 113 -9.58 -10.53 7.68
C GLY A 113 -8.92 -9.14 7.79
N GLY A 114 -7.83 -8.93 7.06
CA GLY A 114 -7.04 -7.70 7.07
C GLY A 114 -6.07 -7.57 8.24
N ASP A 115 -5.89 -8.61 9.05
CA ASP A 115 -4.99 -8.58 10.20
C ASP A 115 -3.54 -8.73 9.74
N PHE A 116 -2.67 -7.86 10.24
CA PHE A 116 -1.24 -7.90 9.99
C PHE A 116 -0.45 -7.75 11.29
N SER A 117 0.75 -8.32 11.31
CA SER A 117 1.73 -8.10 12.37
C SER A 117 3.13 -8.25 11.82
N GLY A 118 4.07 -7.42 12.27
CA GLY A 118 5.43 -7.46 11.76
C GLY A 118 6.42 -6.83 12.73
N ASN A 119 7.64 -7.35 12.74
CA ASN A 119 8.74 -6.73 13.47
C ASN A 119 9.23 -5.52 12.68
N VAL A 120 9.51 -4.42 13.38
CA VAL A 120 10.11 -3.21 12.80
C VAL A 120 11.57 -3.50 12.48
N LEU A 121 11.88 -3.64 11.19
CA LEU A 121 13.25 -3.84 10.70
C LEU A 121 14.01 -2.51 10.70
N LEU A 122 13.36 -1.46 10.19
CA LEU A 122 13.84 -0.09 10.21
C LEU A 122 12.72 0.83 10.65
N GLY A 123 12.95 1.54 11.76
CA GLY A 123 12.04 2.54 12.27
C GLY A 123 12.70 3.37 13.36
N TYR A 124 12.05 4.47 13.69
CA TYR A 124 12.59 5.50 14.57
C TYR A 124 11.54 5.96 15.58
N LYS A 125 11.98 6.25 16.80
CA LYS A 125 11.13 6.81 17.85
C LYS A 125 10.89 8.29 17.56
N ILE A 126 9.64 8.72 17.73
CA ILE A 126 9.24 10.12 17.73
C ILE A 126 8.94 10.51 19.19
N GLU A 127 9.52 11.60 19.66
CA GLU A 127 9.21 12.22 20.95
C GLU A 127 9.03 13.73 20.75
N ASN A 128 7.86 14.25 21.14
CA ASN A 128 7.46 15.66 21.00
C ASN A 128 7.75 16.21 19.59
N GLY A 129 7.31 15.45 18.58
CA GLY A 129 7.43 15.77 17.17
C GLY A 129 8.85 15.70 16.60
N LYS A 130 9.80 15.07 17.29
CA LYS A 130 11.18 14.90 16.81
C LYS A 130 11.58 13.43 16.78
N ILE A 131 12.31 13.04 15.73
CA ILE A 131 12.95 11.74 15.67
C ILE A 131 14.11 11.71 16.67
N THR A 132 14.05 10.83 17.68
CA THR A 132 15.06 10.79 18.75
C THR A 132 16.03 9.61 18.64
N GLY A 133 15.72 8.59 17.84
CA GLY A 133 16.64 7.50 17.59
C GLY A 133 15.99 6.28 16.97
N ARG A 134 16.81 5.29 16.59
CA ARG A 134 16.32 4.03 16.01
C ARG A 134 15.68 3.15 17.07
N VAL A 135 14.58 2.49 16.73
CA VAL A 135 13.98 1.44 17.59
C VAL A 135 14.49 0.04 17.23
N LYS A 136 14.56 -0.82 18.23
CA LYS A 136 14.91 -2.25 18.11
C LYS A 136 13.88 -3.08 18.86
N ASN A 137 13.82 -4.39 18.58
CA ASN A 137 12.96 -5.35 19.30
C ASN A 137 11.51 -4.87 19.43
N THR A 138 11.01 -4.19 18.40
CA THR A 138 9.71 -3.56 18.36
C THR A 138 8.88 -4.24 17.29
N MET A 139 7.66 -4.61 17.63
CA MET A 139 6.68 -5.24 16.76
C MET A 139 5.45 -4.34 16.68
N VAL A 140 4.84 -4.28 15.50
CA VAL A 140 3.56 -3.61 15.31
C VAL A 140 2.53 -4.62 14.82
N SER A 141 1.28 -4.39 15.18
CA SER A 141 0.15 -5.15 14.69
C SER A 141 -1.08 -4.27 14.52
N GLY A 142 -1.97 -4.69 13.63
CA GLY A 142 -3.19 -3.95 13.35
C GLY A 142 -4.07 -4.66 12.35
N ASN A 143 -5.10 -3.94 11.92
CA ASN A 143 -6.01 -4.38 10.88
C ASN A 143 -6.05 -3.32 9.77
N ILE A 144 -5.74 -3.71 8.54
CA ILE A 144 -5.56 -2.78 7.42
C ILE A 144 -6.83 -2.00 7.11
N TYR A 145 -8.02 -2.61 7.28
CA TYR A 145 -9.29 -1.93 7.07
C TYR A 145 -9.51 -0.82 8.10
N ARG A 146 -9.04 -0.99 9.34
CA ARG A 146 -9.11 0.06 10.36
C ARG A 146 -8.08 1.15 10.10
N VAL A 147 -6.84 0.75 9.81
CA VAL A 147 -5.72 1.66 9.55
C VAL A 147 -6.02 2.58 8.37
N LEU A 148 -6.49 2.04 7.24
CA LEU A 148 -6.81 2.84 6.06
C LEU A 148 -8.13 3.61 6.18
N LYS A 149 -8.96 3.31 7.18
CA LYS A 149 -10.19 4.05 7.46
C LYS A 149 -9.94 5.31 8.28
N ASP A 150 -8.89 5.33 9.09
CA ASP A 150 -8.54 6.44 9.98
C ASP A 150 -7.12 6.92 9.69
N ILE A 151 -6.97 7.64 8.57
CA ILE A 151 -5.70 8.24 8.15
C ILE A 151 -5.74 9.72 8.55
N ALA A 152 -4.85 10.15 9.45
CA ALA A 152 -4.76 11.55 9.84
C ALA A 152 -4.29 12.42 8.66
N ALA A 153 -3.20 12.02 8.03
CA ALA A 153 -2.60 12.74 6.91
C ALA A 153 -1.98 11.79 5.90
N ILE A 154 -1.97 12.22 4.65
CA ILE A 154 -1.19 11.61 3.56
C ILE A 154 -0.12 12.62 3.16
N GLY A 155 1.12 12.13 3.10
CA GLY A 155 2.29 12.94 2.75
C GLY A 155 2.31 13.37 1.30
N SER A 156 2.99 14.48 1.03
CA SER A 156 3.34 14.91 -0.32
C SER A 156 4.60 14.23 -0.89
N ASP A 157 5.19 13.30 -0.14
CA ASP A 157 6.53 12.73 -0.32
C ASP A 157 6.50 11.32 -0.92
N ALA A 158 5.77 11.13 -2.03
CA ALA A 158 5.69 9.81 -2.66
C ALA A 158 7.06 9.31 -3.13
N LYS A 159 7.38 8.06 -2.77
CA LYS A 159 8.62 7.36 -3.11
C LYS A 159 8.30 6.05 -3.80
N TRP A 160 9.18 5.67 -4.73
CA TRP A 160 9.14 4.37 -5.39
C TRP A 160 9.84 3.32 -4.51
N ILE A 161 9.11 2.24 -4.23
CA ILE A 161 9.58 1.08 -3.46
C ILE A 161 9.58 -0.13 -4.40
N GLY A 162 10.73 -0.79 -4.53
CA GLY A 162 10.87 -1.99 -5.37
C GLY A 162 10.63 -1.77 -6.87
N GLY A 163 10.48 -0.53 -7.33
CA GLY A 163 10.25 -0.17 -8.74
C GLY A 163 8.81 -0.33 -9.23
N SER A 164 7.87 -0.84 -8.42
CA SER A 164 6.47 -1.07 -8.79
C SER A 164 5.45 -0.62 -7.74
N PHE A 165 5.89 0.04 -6.66
CA PHE A 165 5.01 0.59 -5.64
C PHE A 165 5.35 2.06 -5.38
N SER A 166 4.45 2.99 -5.69
CA SER A 166 4.60 4.40 -5.34
C SER A 166 3.72 4.72 -4.14
N THR A 167 4.35 5.11 -3.03
CA THR A 167 3.64 5.42 -1.79
C THR A 167 4.18 6.69 -1.13
N PRO A 168 3.32 7.62 -0.70
CA PRO A 168 3.68 8.67 0.23
C PRO A 168 3.80 8.11 1.65
N SER A 169 4.30 8.94 2.57
CA SER A 169 4.16 8.69 3.99
C SER A 169 2.68 8.73 4.42
N LEU A 170 2.27 7.83 5.31
CA LEU A 170 0.91 7.78 5.86
C LEU A 170 0.98 8.00 7.38
N TYR A 171 0.28 9.03 7.87
CA TYR A 171 0.13 9.25 9.30
C TYR A 171 -1.08 8.50 9.83
N ILE A 172 -0.81 7.43 10.57
CA ILE A 172 -1.80 6.57 11.24
C ILE A 172 -1.84 6.92 12.73
N PRO A 173 -2.97 7.41 13.28
CA PRO A 173 -3.07 7.85 14.68
C PRO A 173 -2.90 6.73 15.70
N ALA A 174 -3.32 5.51 15.35
CA ALA A 174 -3.36 4.39 16.29
C ALA A 174 -2.93 3.09 15.61
N LEU A 175 -1.87 2.49 16.15
CA LEU A 175 -1.40 1.16 15.80
C LEU A 175 -0.93 0.47 17.08
N SER A 176 -1.16 -0.85 17.21
CA SER A 176 -0.67 -1.58 18.37
C SER A 176 0.84 -1.77 18.25
N VAL A 177 1.57 -1.37 19.31
CA VAL A 177 3.02 -1.48 19.38
C VAL A 177 3.39 -2.32 20.60
N SER A 178 4.23 -3.33 20.38
CA SER A 178 4.85 -4.14 21.44
C SER A 178 6.36 -3.98 21.34
N SER A 179 7.01 -3.64 22.45
CA SER A 179 8.45 -3.44 22.49
C SER A 179 9.03 -4.00 23.78
N LYS A 180 10.18 -4.69 23.68
CA LYS A 180 10.96 -5.08 24.87
C LYS A 180 11.88 -3.92 25.25
N LYS A 181 11.81 -3.51 26.51
CA LYS A 181 12.76 -2.58 27.14
C LYS A 181 14.18 -3.15 27.12
#